data_AF-A0A9E4HSV9-F1
#
_entry.id   AF-A0A9E4HSV9-F1
#
_cell.length_a   1.000
_cell.length_b   1.000
_cell.length_c   1.000
_cell.angle_alpha   90.00
_cell.angle_beta   90.00
_cell.angle_gamma   90.00
#
_symmetry.space_group_name_H-M   'P 1'
#
loop_
_entity.id
_entity.type
_entity.pdbx_description
1 polymer ?
#
loop_
_entity_poly.entity_id
_entity_poly.type
_entity_poly.pdbx_seq_one_letter_code
_entity_poly.pdbx_strand_id
1 'polypeptide(L)'
;MATDQERQPAVDALLIRLREETESAVRGFVNDVVVRADADRQRALDEARQAADAAVQAAVDAARKDVRVELEGVLAGRLKEVEAEQAARVEALEAQLAEAREQAQSDRVAALTEVRERAEAEQAAAVAEALAKADAERRKAVAVAREQAAEEHAAALAEAREQADAERARVLAEAREQADAERAAVVARVRQEAAAEQVTVLSRARKDAAAEQAEALSRVRREAAVAQAEAVARAQEAAAQTALGADAAGAPGDTAGAGAPSGAPAADEEVRLALDSGYPPAEGGVGGDAAGDAARVSQVLDAVRRLDEQTTLTSLLETLTDAAATCASRAALFVRVGGEMRGWRFTGFDATAGEDGTQGLNGGGSGFLGRAIDEGRALVLTPPPGEDELDWPPAFAALPPDRSAIAVPLSIGGQPMVALYADDAEREGPSTPAAWSDAIELLARHTGCCIEALTANHAAGLASTRTAVPSAP
;
A
#
# COMPACT_ATOMS: atom_id res chain seq x y z
N MET A 1 -42.71 -172.80 -11.74
CA MET A 1 -41.88 -172.21 -10.67
C MET A 1 -40.63 -171.65 -11.34
N ALA A 2 -40.56 -170.33 -11.55
CA ALA A 2 -39.33 -169.68 -11.96
C ALA A 2 -38.52 -169.35 -10.69
N THR A 3 -37.41 -170.03 -10.50
CA THR A 3 -36.63 -170.05 -9.24
C THR A 3 -35.47 -169.07 -9.31
N ASP A 4 -35.53 -167.98 -8.53
CA ASP A 4 -34.53 -166.94 -8.18
C ASP A 4 -33.56 -166.39 -9.24
N GLN A 5 -32.94 -167.22 -10.07
CA GLN A 5 -31.86 -166.90 -10.99
C GLN A 5 -32.23 -165.88 -12.08
N GLU A 6 -33.52 -165.75 -12.43
CA GLU A 6 -34.04 -164.68 -13.32
C GLU A 6 -34.33 -163.35 -12.58
N ARG A 7 -34.50 -163.38 -11.25
CA ARG A 7 -34.80 -162.18 -10.44
C ARG A 7 -33.54 -161.40 -10.10
N GLN A 8 -32.43 -162.09 -9.90
CA GLN A 8 -31.13 -161.50 -9.55
C GLN A 8 -30.73 -160.31 -10.46
N PRO A 9 -30.66 -160.43 -11.80
CA PRO A 9 -30.24 -159.31 -12.65
C PRO A 9 -31.21 -158.11 -12.63
N ALA A 10 -32.51 -158.34 -12.37
CA ALA A 10 -33.49 -157.26 -12.24
C ALA A 10 -33.33 -156.50 -10.91
N VAL A 11 -32.98 -157.21 -9.83
CA VAL A 11 -32.60 -156.62 -8.54
C VAL A 11 -31.30 -155.84 -8.67
N ASP A 12 -30.27 -156.42 -9.30
CA ASP A 12 -28.96 -155.77 -9.47
C ASP A 12 -29.08 -154.49 -10.32
N ALA A 13 -29.85 -154.51 -11.42
CA ALA A 13 -30.11 -153.33 -12.23
C ALA A 13 -30.89 -152.23 -11.48
N LEU A 14 -31.83 -152.61 -10.61
CA LEU A 14 -32.58 -151.69 -9.77
C LEU A 14 -31.71 -151.09 -8.64
N LEU A 15 -30.79 -151.88 -8.08
CA LEU A 15 -29.79 -151.41 -7.11
C LEU A 15 -28.78 -150.46 -7.76
N ILE A 16 -28.31 -150.73 -8.98
CA ILE A 16 -27.47 -149.82 -9.76
C ILE A 16 -28.20 -148.50 -9.99
N ARG A 17 -29.45 -148.54 -10.46
CA ARG A 17 -30.23 -147.32 -10.72
C ARG A 17 -30.51 -146.51 -9.45
N LEU A 18 -30.90 -147.16 -8.36
CA LEU A 18 -31.07 -146.48 -7.06
C LEU A 18 -29.75 -145.88 -6.56
N ARG A 19 -28.61 -146.55 -6.80
CA ARG A 19 -27.29 -146.03 -6.47
C ARG A 19 -26.93 -144.81 -7.32
N GLU A 20 -27.16 -144.84 -8.63
CA GLU A 20 -26.90 -143.69 -9.52
C GLU A 20 -27.79 -142.50 -9.17
N GLU A 21 -29.08 -142.74 -8.89
CA GLU A 21 -30.05 -141.72 -8.50
C GLU A 21 -29.72 -141.12 -7.13
N THR A 22 -29.34 -141.93 -6.14
CA THR A 22 -28.90 -141.44 -4.81
C THR A 22 -27.53 -140.76 -4.86
N GLU A 23 -26.56 -141.27 -5.63
CA GLU A 23 -25.28 -140.58 -5.85
C GLU A 23 -25.47 -139.25 -6.58
N SER A 24 -26.41 -139.15 -7.53
CA SER A 24 -26.74 -137.90 -8.22
C SER A 24 -27.46 -136.91 -7.29
N ALA A 25 -28.41 -137.37 -6.49
CA ALA A 25 -29.12 -136.54 -5.51
C ALA A 25 -28.17 -136.04 -4.40
N VAL A 26 -27.28 -136.89 -3.90
CA VAL A 26 -26.25 -136.50 -2.92
C VAL A 26 -25.24 -135.53 -3.54
N ARG A 27 -24.78 -135.76 -4.78
CA ARG A 27 -23.90 -134.80 -5.48
C ARG A 27 -24.57 -133.44 -5.69
N GLY A 28 -25.84 -133.42 -6.09
CA GLY A 28 -26.64 -132.19 -6.21
C GLY A 28 -26.75 -131.46 -4.88
N PHE A 29 -27.20 -132.14 -3.83
CA PHE A 29 -27.33 -131.58 -2.49
C PHE A 29 -26.00 -131.05 -1.93
N VAL A 30 -24.90 -131.79 -2.10
CA VAL A 30 -23.56 -131.34 -1.68
C VAL A 30 -23.12 -130.11 -2.48
N ASN A 31 -23.36 -130.07 -3.79
CA ASN A 31 -23.07 -128.90 -4.62
C ASN A 31 -23.88 -127.67 -4.17
N ASP A 32 -25.18 -127.82 -3.94
CA ASP A 32 -26.05 -126.73 -3.50
C ASP A 32 -25.68 -126.22 -2.11
N VAL A 33 -25.27 -127.11 -1.20
CA VAL A 33 -24.73 -126.75 0.13
C VAL A 33 -23.41 -125.99 0.01
N VAL A 34 -22.50 -126.40 -0.90
CA VAL A 34 -21.24 -125.69 -1.14
C VAL A 34 -21.48 -124.31 -1.77
N VAL A 35 -22.27 -124.23 -2.85
CA VAL A 35 -22.61 -122.96 -3.50
C VAL A 35 -23.30 -122.00 -2.53
N ARG A 36 -24.20 -122.50 -1.68
CA ARG A 36 -24.83 -121.69 -0.63
C ARG A 36 -23.83 -121.26 0.45
N ALA A 37 -22.95 -122.14 0.91
CA ALA A 37 -21.94 -121.80 1.89
C ALA A 37 -20.95 -120.74 1.36
N ASP A 38 -20.54 -120.83 0.09
CA ASP A 38 -19.70 -119.82 -0.55
C ASP A 38 -20.45 -118.49 -0.78
N ALA A 39 -21.74 -118.52 -1.13
CA ALA A 39 -22.56 -117.32 -1.27
C ALA A 39 -22.82 -116.61 0.07
N ASP A 40 -23.14 -117.36 1.13
CA ASP A 40 -23.33 -116.82 2.48
C ASP A 40 -21.98 -116.36 3.08
N ARG A 41 -20.86 -117.04 2.78
CA ARG A 41 -19.50 -116.58 3.09
C ARG A 41 -19.13 -115.29 2.36
N GLN A 42 -19.42 -115.18 1.06
CA GLN A 42 -19.12 -113.97 0.29
C GLN A 42 -19.96 -112.79 0.79
N ARG A 43 -21.23 -113.01 1.13
CA ARG A 43 -22.05 -111.98 1.80
C ARG A 43 -21.41 -111.53 3.12
N ALA A 44 -21.01 -112.46 3.98
CA ALA A 44 -20.34 -112.11 5.24
C ALA A 44 -19.01 -111.36 5.04
N LEU A 45 -18.24 -111.66 3.98
CA LEU A 45 -17.03 -110.92 3.64
C LEU A 45 -17.33 -109.50 3.15
N ASP A 46 -18.38 -109.30 2.35
CA ASP A 46 -18.74 -107.99 1.83
C ASP A 46 -19.46 -107.13 2.88
N GLU A 47 -20.26 -107.72 3.77
CA GLU A 47 -20.79 -107.08 4.98
C GLU A 47 -19.64 -106.66 5.92
N ALA A 48 -18.64 -107.52 6.14
CA ALA A 48 -17.46 -107.18 6.94
C ALA A 48 -16.60 -106.07 6.32
N ARG A 49 -16.48 -106.05 4.98
CA ARG A 49 -15.83 -104.94 4.24
C ARG A 49 -16.59 -103.64 4.41
N GLN A 50 -17.90 -103.62 4.16
CA GLN A 50 -18.73 -102.42 4.33
C GLN A 50 -18.69 -101.90 5.77
N ALA A 51 -18.69 -102.79 6.78
CA ALA A 51 -18.52 -102.40 8.18
C ALA A 51 -17.13 -101.82 8.48
N ALA A 52 -16.07 -102.37 7.89
CA ALA A 52 -14.71 -101.84 8.02
C ALA A 52 -14.55 -100.48 7.32
N ASP A 53 -15.04 -100.32 6.09
CA ASP A 53 -15.00 -99.07 5.33
C ASP A 53 -15.80 -97.97 6.04
N ALA A 54 -16.99 -98.29 6.58
CA ALA A 54 -17.78 -97.37 7.39
C ALA A 54 -17.07 -96.96 8.70
N ALA A 55 -16.38 -97.90 9.37
CA ALA A 55 -15.61 -97.60 10.57
C ALA A 55 -14.38 -96.72 10.26
N VAL A 56 -13.69 -96.96 9.14
CA VAL A 56 -12.59 -96.12 8.65
C VAL A 56 -13.09 -94.72 8.31
N GLN A 57 -14.21 -94.59 7.59
CA GLN A 57 -14.77 -93.29 7.24
C GLN A 57 -15.20 -92.51 8.49
N ALA A 58 -15.84 -93.16 9.46
CA ALA A 58 -16.20 -92.54 10.74
C ALA A 58 -14.96 -92.07 11.54
N ALA A 59 -13.88 -92.85 11.55
CA ALA A 59 -12.61 -92.47 12.18
C ALA A 59 -11.94 -91.28 11.45
N VAL A 60 -11.98 -91.25 10.12
CA VAL A 60 -11.46 -90.15 9.29
C VAL A 60 -12.25 -88.86 9.54
N ASP A 61 -13.58 -88.92 9.62
CA ASP A 61 -14.40 -87.72 9.85
C ASP A 61 -14.34 -87.23 11.31
N ALA A 62 -14.12 -88.12 12.28
CA ALA A 62 -13.75 -87.73 13.64
C ALA A 62 -12.40 -86.99 13.66
N ALA A 63 -11.35 -87.58 13.09
CA ALA A 63 -10.03 -86.94 13.04
C ALA A 63 -10.05 -85.59 12.29
N ARG A 64 -10.82 -85.47 11.20
CA ARG A 64 -11.04 -84.20 10.49
C ARG A 64 -11.74 -83.14 11.34
N LYS A 65 -12.65 -83.54 12.23
CA LYS A 65 -13.33 -82.64 13.16
C LYS A 65 -12.37 -82.15 14.24
N ASP A 66 -11.59 -83.06 14.82
CA ASP A 66 -10.65 -82.73 15.90
C ASP A 66 -9.53 -81.80 15.39
N VAL A 67 -8.92 -82.14 14.24
CA VAL A 67 -7.94 -81.27 13.56
C VAL A 67 -8.54 -79.91 13.18
N ARG A 68 -9.83 -79.83 12.84
CA ARG A 68 -10.48 -78.53 12.60
C ARG A 68 -10.55 -77.68 13.87
N VAL A 69 -10.95 -78.27 15.00
CA VAL A 69 -11.03 -77.55 16.29
C VAL A 69 -9.64 -77.10 16.76
N GLU A 70 -8.61 -77.91 16.55
CA GLU A 70 -7.21 -77.52 16.80
C GLU A 70 -6.78 -76.35 15.90
N LEU A 71 -7.06 -76.40 14.59
CA LEU A 71 -6.73 -75.32 13.65
C LEU A 71 -7.49 -74.03 13.97
N GLU A 72 -8.79 -74.10 14.27
CA GLU A 72 -9.60 -72.95 14.69
C GLU A 72 -9.04 -72.32 15.98
N GLY A 73 -8.62 -73.15 16.95
CA GLY A 73 -7.95 -72.69 18.18
C GLY A 73 -6.59 -72.02 17.93
N VAL A 74 -5.74 -72.61 17.08
CA VAL A 74 -4.43 -72.05 16.71
C VAL A 74 -4.59 -70.73 15.94
N LEU A 75 -5.52 -70.65 14.99
CA LEU A 75 -5.81 -69.43 14.24
C LEU A 75 -6.36 -68.33 15.14
N ALA A 76 -7.29 -68.64 16.06
CA ALA A 76 -7.80 -67.67 17.03
C ALA A 76 -6.74 -67.22 18.04
N GLY A 77 -5.74 -68.06 18.35
CA GLY A 77 -4.56 -67.69 19.13
C GLY A 77 -3.65 -66.72 18.39
N ARG A 78 -3.23 -67.07 17.17
CA ARG A 78 -2.36 -66.23 16.33
C ARG A 78 -3.01 -64.90 15.95
N LEU A 79 -4.32 -64.86 15.73
CA LEU A 79 -5.04 -63.61 15.44
C LEU A 79 -4.94 -62.63 16.61
N LYS A 80 -5.15 -63.09 17.86
CA LYS A 80 -5.03 -62.26 19.07
C LYS A 80 -3.59 -61.80 19.34
N GLU A 81 -2.61 -62.64 19.03
CA GLU A 81 -1.19 -62.31 19.13
C GLU A 81 -0.83 -61.18 18.15
N VAL A 82 -1.26 -61.28 16.89
CA VAL A 82 -1.08 -60.23 15.88
C VAL A 82 -1.85 -58.95 16.23
N GLU A 83 -3.08 -59.05 16.75
CA GLU A 83 -3.84 -57.90 17.25
C GLU A 83 -3.09 -57.16 18.38
N ALA A 84 -2.51 -57.90 19.33
CA ALA A 84 -1.69 -57.32 20.40
C ALA A 84 -0.38 -56.69 19.88
N GLU A 85 0.30 -57.33 18.92
CA GLU A 85 1.48 -56.76 18.26
C GLU A 85 1.15 -55.47 17.50
N GLN A 86 0.03 -55.41 16.76
CA GLN A 86 -0.37 -54.18 16.08
C GLN A 86 -0.78 -53.08 17.08
N ALA A 87 -1.50 -53.41 18.15
CA ALA A 87 -1.86 -52.45 19.18
C ALA A 87 -0.62 -51.81 19.84
N ALA A 88 0.34 -52.63 20.28
CA ALA A 88 1.60 -52.16 20.85
C ALA A 88 2.44 -51.35 19.83
N ARG A 89 2.39 -51.71 18.54
CA ARG A 89 3.05 -50.95 17.48
C ARG A 89 2.40 -49.59 17.22
N VAL A 90 1.07 -49.49 17.28
CA VAL A 90 0.35 -48.22 17.17
C VAL A 90 0.67 -47.33 18.37
N GLU A 91 0.60 -47.85 19.60
CA GLU A 91 0.95 -47.11 20.82
C GLU A 91 2.40 -46.57 20.76
N ALA A 92 3.36 -47.38 20.32
CA ALA A 92 4.74 -46.95 20.13
C ALA A 92 4.91 -45.86 19.06
N LEU A 93 4.16 -45.94 17.94
CA LEU A 93 4.17 -44.92 16.89
C LEU A 93 3.49 -43.61 17.35
N GLU A 94 2.40 -43.70 18.12
CA GLU A 94 1.74 -42.53 18.69
C GLU A 94 2.64 -41.81 19.72
N ALA A 95 3.38 -42.56 20.54
CA ALA A 95 4.38 -42.01 21.45
C ALA A 95 5.53 -41.29 20.71
N GLN A 96 6.12 -41.93 19.69
CA GLN A 96 7.15 -41.30 18.84
C GLN A 96 6.62 -40.04 18.12
N LEU A 97 5.37 -40.05 17.69
CA LEU A 97 4.74 -38.94 16.99
C LEU A 97 4.37 -37.79 17.94
N ALA A 98 4.11 -38.08 19.23
CA ALA A 98 3.98 -37.07 20.28
C ALA A 98 5.34 -36.41 20.60
N GLU A 99 6.40 -37.20 20.81
CA GLU A 99 7.77 -36.72 21.05
C GLU A 99 8.28 -35.84 19.90
N ALA A 100 8.10 -36.30 18.65
CA ALA A 100 8.47 -35.54 17.46
C ALA A 100 7.68 -34.22 17.31
N ARG A 101 6.42 -34.17 17.78
CA ARG A 101 5.62 -32.93 17.81
C ARG A 101 6.10 -31.96 18.88
N GLU A 102 6.45 -32.44 20.07
CA GLU A 102 6.99 -31.60 21.15
C GLU A 102 8.34 -31.00 20.74
N GLN A 103 9.24 -31.80 20.17
CA GLN A 103 10.51 -31.34 19.63
C GLN A 103 10.31 -30.29 18.51
N ALA A 104 9.44 -30.56 17.53
CA ALA A 104 9.17 -29.61 16.44
C ALA A 104 8.49 -28.31 16.93
N GLN A 105 7.73 -28.35 18.04
CA GLN A 105 7.20 -27.15 18.68
C GLN A 105 8.30 -26.36 19.38
N SER A 106 9.20 -27.04 20.10
CA SER A 106 10.37 -26.42 20.75
C SER A 106 11.27 -25.72 19.73
N ASP A 107 11.66 -26.43 18.66
CA ASP A 107 12.51 -25.88 17.59
C ASP A 107 11.84 -24.70 16.86
N ARG A 108 10.52 -24.76 16.64
CA ARG A 108 9.75 -23.64 16.08
C ARG A 108 9.73 -22.42 17.00
N VAL A 109 9.62 -22.60 18.32
CA VAL A 109 9.66 -21.50 19.29
C VAL A 109 11.06 -20.88 19.38
N ALA A 110 12.12 -21.71 19.34
CA ALA A 110 13.50 -21.23 19.26
C ALA A 110 13.75 -20.40 18.00
N ALA A 111 13.43 -20.95 16.81
CA ALA A 111 13.62 -20.26 15.53
C ALA A 111 12.80 -18.95 15.42
N LEU A 112 11.57 -18.92 15.93
CA LEU A 112 10.77 -17.69 15.98
C LEU A 112 11.35 -16.65 16.95
N THR A 113 12.04 -17.08 18.01
CA THR A 113 12.73 -16.17 18.94
C THR A 113 13.97 -15.57 18.29
N GLU A 114 14.81 -16.37 17.63
CA GLU A 114 15.99 -15.90 16.90
C GLU A 114 15.62 -14.92 15.77
N VAL A 115 14.58 -15.25 14.98
CA VAL A 115 14.06 -14.37 13.92
C VAL A 115 13.53 -13.06 14.51
N ARG A 116 12.86 -13.11 15.67
CA ARG A 116 12.36 -11.92 16.36
C ARG A 116 13.50 -11.03 16.86
N GLU A 117 14.48 -11.58 17.59
CA GLU A 117 15.62 -10.80 18.11
C GLU A 117 16.41 -10.15 16.97
N ARG A 118 16.58 -10.88 15.86
CA ARG A 118 17.20 -10.35 14.65
C ARG A 118 16.38 -9.20 14.03
N ALA A 119 15.06 -9.36 13.91
CA ALA A 119 14.19 -8.32 13.35
C ALA A 119 14.16 -7.05 14.24
N GLU A 120 14.14 -7.21 15.57
CA GLU A 120 14.22 -6.08 16.52
C GLU A 120 15.58 -5.37 16.42
N ALA A 121 16.69 -6.11 16.25
CA ALA A 121 18.01 -5.53 16.05
C ALA A 121 18.16 -4.79 14.69
N GLU A 122 17.66 -5.37 13.60
CA GLU A 122 17.67 -4.76 12.27
C GLU A 122 16.78 -3.49 12.23
N GLN A 123 15.63 -3.50 12.89
CA GLN A 123 14.78 -2.30 13.08
C GLN A 123 15.48 -1.22 13.91
N ALA A 124 16.12 -1.59 15.03
CA ALA A 124 16.84 -0.64 15.87
C ALA A 124 18.01 0.03 15.12
N ALA A 125 18.73 -0.72 14.29
CA ALA A 125 19.79 -0.20 13.43
C ALA A 125 19.23 0.78 12.38
N ALA A 126 18.15 0.43 11.68
CA ALA A 126 17.53 1.30 10.68
C ALA A 126 16.99 2.62 11.28
N VAL A 127 16.40 2.57 12.47
CA VAL A 127 15.94 3.77 13.20
C VAL A 127 17.14 4.64 13.62
N ALA A 128 18.23 4.05 14.09
CA ALA A 128 19.45 4.78 14.44
C ALA A 128 20.09 5.48 13.23
N GLU A 129 20.16 4.81 12.07
CA GLU A 129 20.65 5.42 10.82
C GLU A 129 19.74 6.57 10.35
N ALA A 130 18.42 6.36 10.35
CA ALA A 130 17.45 7.39 9.97
C ALA A 130 17.55 8.65 10.85
N LEU A 131 17.70 8.48 12.17
CA LEU A 131 17.92 9.59 13.10
C LEU A 131 19.26 10.30 12.84
N ALA A 132 20.35 9.56 12.63
CA ALA A 132 21.67 10.12 12.34
C ALA A 132 21.66 10.93 11.03
N LYS A 133 20.96 10.44 9.99
CA LYS A 133 20.76 11.15 8.72
C LYS A 133 19.93 12.43 8.91
N ALA A 134 18.80 12.33 9.60
CA ALA A 134 17.93 13.49 9.87
C ALA A 134 18.66 14.60 10.65
N ASP A 135 19.48 14.23 11.65
CA ASP A 135 20.29 15.21 12.39
C ASP A 135 21.46 15.78 11.57
N ALA A 136 22.04 15.02 10.64
CA ALA A 136 23.02 15.54 9.69
C ALA A 136 22.38 16.55 8.70
N GLU A 137 21.16 16.29 8.23
CA GLU A 137 20.39 17.19 7.36
C GLU A 137 19.94 18.45 8.11
N ARG A 138 19.45 18.32 9.35
CA ARG A 138 19.16 19.45 10.24
C ARG A 138 20.38 20.34 10.48
N ARG A 139 21.56 19.75 10.72
CA ARG A 139 22.82 20.51 10.90
C ARG A 139 23.20 21.28 9.65
N LYS A 140 23.01 20.71 8.45
CA LYS A 140 23.22 21.43 7.17
C LYS A 140 22.23 22.59 7.01
N ALA A 141 20.94 22.36 7.25
CA ALA A 141 19.92 23.42 7.17
C ALA A 141 20.18 24.58 8.14
N VAL A 142 20.57 24.27 9.39
CA VAL A 142 20.94 25.28 10.40
C VAL A 142 22.24 26.02 10.03
N ALA A 143 23.19 25.39 9.33
CA ALA A 143 24.37 26.06 8.82
C ALA A 143 24.02 27.08 7.72
N VAL A 144 23.25 26.65 6.71
CA VAL A 144 22.79 27.53 5.60
C VAL A 144 21.96 28.69 6.14
N ALA A 145 21.00 28.44 7.04
CA ALA A 145 20.19 29.51 7.64
C ALA A 145 21.01 30.52 8.48
N ARG A 146 22.14 30.10 9.06
CA ARG A 146 23.06 31.00 9.77
C ARG A 146 23.93 31.81 8.83
N GLU A 147 24.32 31.24 7.69
CA GLU A 147 25.05 31.94 6.62
C GLU A 147 24.17 33.03 6.01
N GLN A 148 22.94 32.67 5.60
CA GLN A 148 21.94 33.63 5.09
C GLN A 148 21.64 34.75 6.09
N ALA A 149 21.37 34.42 7.37
CA ALA A 149 21.13 35.44 8.39
C ALA A 149 22.35 36.35 8.64
N ALA A 150 23.58 35.83 8.48
CA ALA A 150 24.79 36.65 8.57
C ALA A 150 24.96 37.59 7.36
N GLU A 151 24.60 37.14 6.15
CA GLU A 151 24.56 37.97 4.95
C GLU A 151 23.49 39.07 5.05
N GLU A 152 22.27 38.74 5.47
CA GLU A 152 21.17 39.69 5.72
C GLU A 152 21.56 40.75 6.77
N HIS A 153 22.15 40.34 7.89
CA HIS A 153 22.65 41.27 8.91
C HIS A 153 23.82 42.12 8.39
N ALA A 154 24.71 41.58 7.55
CA ALA A 154 25.79 42.36 6.95
C ALA A 154 25.27 43.40 5.95
N ALA A 155 24.28 43.04 5.12
CA ALA A 155 23.62 43.95 4.19
C ALA A 155 22.88 45.08 4.92
N ALA A 156 22.08 44.76 5.95
CA ALA A 156 21.38 45.76 6.76
C ALA A 156 22.36 46.70 7.49
N LEU A 157 23.51 46.20 7.95
CA LEU A 157 24.57 47.03 8.54
C LEU A 157 25.33 47.89 7.51
N ALA A 158 25.35 47.51 6.23
CA ALA A 158 25.89 48.33 5.16
C ALA A 158 24.92 49.45 4.80
N GLU A 159 23.64 49.13 4.59
CA GLU A 159 22.59 50.11 4.28
C GLU A 159 22.44 51.16 5.40
N ALA A 160 22.41 50.73 6.66
CA ALA A 160 22.33 51.64 7.81
C ALA A 160 23.55 52.58 7.93
N ARG A 161 24.72 52.20 7.41
CA ARG A 161 25.90 53.09 7.32
C ARG A 161 25.76 54.08 6.18
N GLU A 162 25.32 53.63 5.00
CA GLU A 162 25.08 54.51 3.85
C GLU A 162 24.03 55.58 4.18
N GLN A 163 22.91 55.18 4.79
CA GLN A 163 21.88 56.10 5.29
C GLN A 163 22.45 57.12 6.30
N ALA A 164 23.23 56.66 7.29
CA ALA A 164 23.82 57.54 8.31
C ALA A 164 24.86 58.51 7.73
N ASP A 165 25.69 58.09 6.78
CA ASP A 165 26.68 58.96 6.13
C ASP A 165 26.03 59.91 5.11
N ALA A 166 24.93 59.52 4.47
CA ALA A 166 24.10 60.41 3.65
C ALA A 166 23.39 61.48 4.52
N GLU A 167 22.84 61.11 5.68
CA GLU A 167 22.25 62.07 6.61
C GLU A 167 23.31 63.04 7.16
N ARG A 168 24.50 62.55 7.52
CA ARG A 168 25.64 63.41 7.91
C ARG A 168 26.05 64.36 6.80
N ALA A 169 26.13 63.88 5.55
CA ALA A 169 26.47 64.72 4.40
C ALA A 169 25.42 65.82 4.17
N ARG A 170 24.13 65.49 4.33
CA ARG A 170 23.01 66.44 4.28
C ARG A 170 23.11 67.50 5.38
N VAL A 171 23.26 67.10 6.64
CA VAL A 171 23.38 68.03 7.78
C VAL A 171 24.60 68.94 7.63
N LEU A 172 25.72 68.43 7.11
CA LEU A 172 26.90 69.23 6.79
C LEU A 172 26.71 70.18 5.60
N ALA A 173 25.81 69.87 4.66
CA ALA A 173 25.44 70.77 3.57
C ALA A 173 24.51 71.91 4.07
N GLU A 174 23.46 71.56 4.80
CA GLU A 174 22.53 72.53 5.41
C GLU A 174 23.27 73.50 6.36
N ALA A 175 24.20 73.00 7.17
CA ALA A 175 25.04 73.84 8.06
C ALA A 175 26.02 74.75 7.29
N ARG A 176 26.50 74.34 6.10
CA ARG A 176 27.33 75.21 5.24
C ARG A 176 26.49 76.30 4.58
N GLU A 177 25.32 75.96 4.07
CA GLU A 177 24.39 76.94 3.48
C GLU A 177 23.99 78.01 4.51
N GLN A 178 23.66 77.59 5.75
CA GLN A 178 23.41 78.51 6.85
C GLN A 178 24.62 79.41 7.15
N ALA A 179 25.82 78.84 7.29
CA ALA A 179 27.03 79.62 7.58
C ALA A 179 27.38 80.63 6.45
N ASP A 180 27.20 80.25 5.19
CA ASP A 180 27.45 81.15 4.05
C ASP A 180 26.33 82.19 3.86
N ALA A 181 25.08 81.87 4.22
CA ALA A 181 23.99 82.85 4.31
C ALA A 181 24.22 83.87 5.45
N GLU A 182 24.66 83.43 6.63
CA GLU A 182 25.06 84.32 7.73
C GLU A 182 26.22 85.24 7.33
N ARG A 183 27.27 84.69 6.68
CA ARG A 183 28.38 85.47 6.13
C ARG A 183 27.90 86.50 5.10
N ALA A 184 27.01 86.11 4.19
CA ALA A 184 26.43 87.01 3.20
C ALA A 184 25.62 88.14 3.87
N ALA A 185 24.83 87.83 4.90
CA ALA A 185 24.08 88.82 5.67
C ALA A 185 25.00 89.80 6.43
N VAL A 186 26.09 89.32 7.04
CA VAL A 186 27.11 90.17 7.69
C VAL A 186 27.80 91.08 6.67
N VAL A 187 28.20 90.55 5.50
CA VAL A 187 28.81 91.35 4.42
C VAL A 187 27.83 92.38 3.85
N ALA A 188 26.54 92.03 3.73
CA ALA A 188 25.50 92.96 3.31
C ALA A 188 25.32 94.11 4.33
N ARG A 189 25.28 93.79 5.63
CA ARG A 189 25.19 94.80 6.69
C ARG A 189 26.39 95.73 6.71
N VAL A 190 27.62 95.20 6.64
CA VAL A 190 28.85 96.02 6.57
C VAL A 190 28.88 96.91 5.33
N ARG A 191 28.37 96.43 4.17
CA ARG A 191 28.21 97.27 2.96
C ARG A 191 27.17 98.37 3.16
N GLN A 192 26.06 98.09 3.84
CA GLN A 192 25.02 99.08 4.13
C GLN A 192 25.51 100.14 5.14
N GLU A 193 26.23 99.73 6.18
CA GLU A 193 26.91 100.60 7.15
C GLU A 193 27.91 101.52 6.42
N ALA A 194 28.82 100.95 5.62
CA ALA A 194 29.81 101.72 4.85
C ALA A 194 29.17 102.65 3.79
N ALA A 195 28.07 102.25 3.14
CA ALA A 195 27.33 103.10 2.21
C ALA A 195 26.63 104.25 2.93
N ALA A 196 26.06 104.02 4.12
CA ALA A 196 25.49 105.07 4.95
C ALA A 196 26.58 106.06 5.41
N GLU A 197 27.75 105.57 5.85
CA GLU A 197 28.89 106.42 6.18
C GLU A 197 29.34 107.27 4.98
N GLN A 198 29.52 106.68 3.80
CA GLN A 198 29.84 107.41 2.57
C GLN A 198 28.81 108.50 2.25
N VAL A 199 27.51 108.21 2.40
CA VAL A 199 26.45 109.22 2.23
C VAL A 199 26.58 110.33 3.27
N THR A 200 26.88 110.04 4.55
CA THR A 200 27.09 111.11 5.54
C THR A 200 28.33 111.96 5.25
N VAL A 201 29.45 111.35 4.82
CA VAL A 201 30.68 112.05 4.45
C VAL A 201 30.45 112.95 3.24
N LEU A 202 29.83 112.44 2.18
CA LEU A 202 29.44 113.23 1.01
C LEU A 202 28.43 114.34 1.36
N SER A 203 27.54 114.11 2.32
CA SER A 203 26.60 115.14 2.80
C SER A 203 27.28 116.27 3.58
N ARG A 204 28.38 115.98 4.29
CA ARG A 204 29.22 116.99 4.96
C ARG A 204 29.99 117.77 3.91
N ALA A 205 30.79 117.10 3.08
CA ALA A 205 31.56 117.74 2.01
C ALA A 205 30.69 118.61 1.07
N ARG A 206 29.45 118.20 0.78
CA ARG A 206 28.50 119.01 -0.01
C ARG A 206 27.92 120.21 0.75
N LYS A 207 27.74 120.13 2.08
CA LYS A 207 27.39 121.29 2.92
C LYS A 207 28.56 122.26 3.05
N ASP A 208 29.77 121.74 3.24
CA ASP A 208 30.99 122.52 3.41
C ASP A 208 31.29 123.29 2.10
N ALA A 209 31.26 122.61 0.94
CA ALA A 209 31.37 123.24 -0.37
C ALA A 209 30.23 124.24 -0.67
N ALA A 210 29.01 123.99 -0.18
CA ALA A 210 27.90 124.95 -0.30
C ALA A 210 28.09 126.18 0.60
N ALA A 211 28.72 126.03 1.76
CA ALA A 211 29.10 127.14 2.63
C ALA A 211 30.23 127.97 1.99
N GLU A 212 31.25 127.35 1.41
CA GLU A 212 32.30 128.03 0.64
C GLU A 212 31.71 128.79 -0.56
N GLN A 213 30.78 128.19 -1.31
CA GLN A 213 30.07 128.87 -2.40
C GLN A 213 29.21 130.04 -1.89
N ALA A 214 28.56 129.91 -0.73
CA ALA A 214 27.81 130.99 -0.11
C ALA A 214 28.72 132.13 0.37
N GLU A 215 29.89 131.83 0.94
CA GLU A 215 30.89 132.83 1.31
C GLU A 215 31.46 133.53 0.07
N ALA A 216 31.80 132.79 -0.99
CA ALA A 216 32.27 133.34 -2.25
C ALA A 216 31.22 134.27 -2.88
N LEU A 217 29.95 133.86 -2.93
CA LEU A 217 28.84 134.72 -3.37
C LEU A 217 28.62 135.92 -2.45
N SER A 218 28.88 135.79 -1.14
CA SER A 218 28.83 136.93 -0.21
C SER A 218 29.97 137.93 -0.45
N ARG A 219 31.16 137.44 -0.82
CA ARG A 219 32.32 138.26 -1.19
C ARG A 219 32.05 139.01 -2.50
N VAL A 220 31.62 138.30 -3.54
CA VAL A 220 31.22 138.89 -4.83
C VAL A 220 30.08 139.90 -4.63
N ARG A 221 29.12 139.64 -3.72
CA ARG A 221 28.08 140.63 -3.38
C ARG A 221 28.60 141.85 -2.62
N ARG A 222 29.64 141.73 -1.78
CA ARG A 222 30.30 142.90 -1.15
C ARG A 222 31.11 143.70 -2.16
N GLU A 223 31.88 143.02 -3.02
CA GLU A 223 32.65 143.65 -4.10
C GLU A 223 31.72 144.36 -5.10
N ALA A 224 30.60 143.72 -5.48
CA ALA A 224 29.55 144.34 -6.26
C ALA A 224 28.87 145.50 -5.52
N ALA A 225 28.60 145.39 -4.22
CA ALA A 225 28.01 146.49 -3.44
C ALA A 225 28.96 147.69 -3.29
N VAL A 226 30.28 147.46 -3.18
CA VAL A 226 31.30 148.52 -3.21
C VAL A 226 31.33 149.17 -4.60
N ALA A 227 31.41 148.39 -5.68
CA ALA A 227 31.36 148.91 -7.05
C ALA A 227 30.04 149.65 -7.35
N GLN A 228 28.92 149.20 -6.78
CA GLN A 228 27.61 149.82 -6.93
C GLN A 228 27.48 151.09 -6.06
N ALA A 229 28.13 151.16 -4.89
CA ALA A 229 28.24 152.39 -4.10
C ALA A 229 29.14 153.42 -4.81
N GLU A 230 30.27 153.01 -5.40
CA GLU A 230 31.09 153.88 -6.24
C GLU A 230 30.36 154.34 -7.51
N ALA A 231 29.53 153.49 -8.10
CA ALA A 231 28.69 153.85 -9.24
C ALA A 231 27.58 154.83 -8.83
N VAL A 232 26.98 154.67 -7.65
CA VAL A 232 25.99 155.62 -7.09
C VAL A 232 26.65 156.96 -6.73
N ALA A 233 27.86 156.97 -6.18
CA ALA A 233 28.60 158.21 -5.93
C ALA A 233 28.87 158.97 -7.25
N ARG A 234 29.41 158.28 -8.27
CA ARG A 234 29.63 158.86 -9.61
C ARG A 234 28.31 159.26 -10.30
N ALA A 235 27.22 158.53 -10.05
CA ALA A 235 25.90 158.90 -10.55
C ALA A 235 25.29 160.11 -9.84
N GLN A 236 25.60 160.33 -8.55
CA GLN A 236 25.14 161.52 -7.81
C GLN A 236 25.90 162.78 -8.24
N GLU A 237 27.18 162.68 -8.58
CA GLU A 237 27.92 163.79 -9.21
C GLU A 237 27.39 164.09 -10.63
N ALA A 238 27.00 163.06 -11.40
CA ALA A 238 26.44 163.23 -12.74
C ALA A 238 24.99 163.76 -12.74
N ALA A 239 24.14 163.28 -11.81
CA ALA A 239 22.70 163.59 -11.77
C ALA A 239 22.36 165.03 -11.35
N ALA A 240 23.36 165.86 -11.06
CA ALA A 240 23.21 167.32 -11.00
C ALA A 240 22.95 167.95 -12.40
N GLN A 241 23.08 167.17 -13.49
CA GLN A 241 22.79 167.59 -14.86
C GLN A 241 21.85 166.58 -15.55
N THR A 242 20.68 167.05 -16.02
CA THR A 242 19.61 166.31 -16.75
C THR A 242 19.02 165.09 -16.00
N ALA A 243 17.76 165.03 -15.55
CA ALA A 243 16.44 165.46 -16.05
C ALA A 243 15.77 164.51 -17.07
N LEU A 244 14.53 164.09 -16.71
CA LEU A 244 13.42 163.53 -17.52
C LEU A 244 13.41 162.01 -17.90
N GLY A 245 12.35 161.33 -17.43
CA GLY A 245 11.76 160.09 -17.94
C GLY A 245 12.36 158.74 -17.47
N ALA A 246 11.70 157.58 -17.61
CA ALA A 246 10.26 157.24 -17.59
C ALA A 246 10.07 155.69 -17.60
N ASP A 247 9.05 155.20 -16.88
CA ASP A 247 8.30 153.92 -17.03
C ASP A 247 8.94 152.49 -17.03
N ALA A 248 8.21 151.59 -16.32
CA ALA A 248 7.92 150.17 -16.61
C ALA A 248 9.06 149.11 -16.73
N ALA A 249 8.81 147.78 -16.78
CA ALA A 249 7.92 146.85 -16.04
C ALA A 249 8.23 145.38 -16.48
N GLY A 250 7.89 144.34 -15.69
CA GLY A 250 7.89 142.94 -16.17
C GLY A 250 8.22 141.86 -15.12
N ALA A 251 7.74 140.61 -15.30
CA ALA A 251 7.94 139.50 -14.35
C ALA A 251 8.15 138.07 -15.00
N PRO A 252 7.38 136.98 -14.74
CA PRO A 252 7.97 135.77 -14.10
C PRO A 252 7.63 134.37 -14.71
N GLY A 253 8.16 133.29 -14.10
CA GLY A 253 7.61 131.89 -14.14
C GLY A 253 8.32 130.85 -15.04
N ASP A 254 8.02 129.53 -15.02
CA ASP A 254 7.41 128.62 -14.01
C ASP A 254 7.45 127.11 -14.51
N THR A 255 7.08 126.12 -13.67
CA THR A 255 6.64 124.70 -13.97
C THR A 255 7.65 123.60 -14.44
N ALA A 256 7.34 122.27 -14.54
CA ALA A 256 6.68 121.27 -13.63
C ALA A 256 6.68 119.79 -14.20
N GLY A 257 6.51 118.75 -13.34
CA GLY A 257 6.02 117.35 -13.65
C GLY A 257 7.04 116.26 -14.12
N ALA A 258 6.73 114.94 -14.25
CA ALA A 258 5.72 113.98 -13.70
C ALA A 258 5.98 112.49 -14.22
N GLY A 259 5.40 111.39 -13.64
CA GLY A 259 5.29 110.04 -14.30
C GLY A 259 5.29 108.71 -13.46
N ALA A 260 4.57 107.64 -13.91
CA ALA A 260 4.44 106.23 -13.37
C ALA A 260 3.70 105.29 -14.43
N PRO A 261 3.06 104.08 -14.20
CA PRO A 261 3.01 103.05 -13.11
C PRO A 261 2.88 101.50 -13.49
N SER A 262 3.00 100.56 -12.51
CA SER A 262 2.26 99.25 -12.26
C SER A 262 2.19 98.00 -13.21
N GLY A 263 1.96 96.76 -12.66
CA GLY A 263 1.47 95.52 -13.36
C GLY A 263 1.68 94.10 -12.68
N ALA A 264 0.74 93.11 -12.80
CA ALA A 264 0.75 91.66 -12.35
C ALA A 264 -0.51 90.87 -12.88
N PRO A 265 -0.97 89.62 -12.52
CA PRO A 265 -0.46 88.43 -11.71
C PRO A 265 -0.83 86.97 -12.26
N ALA A 266 -0.72 85.89 -11.42
CA ALA A 266 -1.47 84.57 -11.39
C ALA A 266 -1.20 83.37 -12.40
N ALA A 267 -1.61 82.07 -12.23
CA ALA A 267 -1.79 81.12 -11.07
C ALA A 267 -2.19 79.62 -11.47
N ASP A 268 -1.97 78.61 -10.59
CA ASP A 268 -2.59 77.24 -10.32
C ASP A 268 -2.77 76.13 -11.45
N GLU A 269 -3.04 74.79 -11.29
CA GLU A 269 -3.23 73.74 -10.21
C GLU A 269 -2.82 72.26 -10.66
N GLU A 270 -3.41 71.13 -10.17
CA GLU A 270 -2.98 69.68 -10.36
C GLU A 270 -4.13 68.59 -10.35
N VAL A 271 -3.83 67.27 -10.48
CA VAL A 271 -4.42 66.04 -9.82
C VAL A 271 -4.74 64.77 -10.71
N ARG A 272 -3.74 63.84 -10.84
CA ARG A 272 -3.73 62.34 -10.61
C ARG A 272 -4.84 61.42 -11.28
N LEU A 273 -5.07 60.09 -11.07
CA LEU A 273 -4.54 58.92 -10.27
C LEU A 273 -4.99 57.51 -10.84
N ALA A 274 -4.23 56.40 -10.57
CA ALA A 274 -4.61 54.95 -10.44
C ALA A 274 -5.10 54.05 -11.65
N LEU A 275 -5.47 52.75 -11.52
CA LEU A 275 -4.71 51.47 -11.18
C LEU A 275 -5.64 50.19 -11.23
N ASP A 276 -5.25 49.02 -11.83
CA ASP A 276 -5.78 47.65 -11.51
C ASP A 276 -4.85 46.47 -11.98
N SER A 277 -5.19 45.19 -11.67
CA SER A 277 -4.38 43.94 -11.72
C SER A 277 -5.01 42.78 -12.54
N GLY A 278 -4.29 41.66 -12.75
CA GLY A 278 -4.87 40.42 -13.32
C GLY A 278 -3.93 39.20 -13.44
N TYR A 279 -4.43 38.00 -13.10
CA TYR A 279 -3.76 36.70 -13.31
C TYR A 279 -4.80 35.55 -13.39
N PRO A 280 -4.74 34.62 -14.37
CA PRO A 280 -5.67 33.49 -14.49
C PRO A 280 -5.06 32.12 -14.09
N PRO A 281 -5.88 31.12 -13.72
CA PRO A 281 -5.46 29.72 -13.56
C PRO A 281 -5.46 28.94 -14.89
N ALA A 282 -4.91 27.72 -14.87
CA ALA A 282 -4.96 26.77 -15.99
C ALA A 282 -5.42 25.38 -15.52
N GLU A 283 -6.17 24.67 -16.37
CA GLU A 283 -6.67 23.31 -16.11
C GLU A 283 -6.30 22.33 -17.24
N GLY A 284 -6.31 21.03 -16.92
CA GLY A 284 -6.12 19.90 -17.82
C GLY A 284 -5.27 18.79 -17.17
N GLY A 285 -5.56 17.50 -17.35
CA GLY A 285 -6.70 16.90 -18.07
C GLY A 285 -6.44 15.42 -18.38
N VAL A 286 -6.82 14.51 -17.48
CA VAL A 286 -6.68 13.05 -17.63
C VAL A 286 -7.96 12.39 -17.12
N GLY A 287 -8.64 11.60 -17.97
CA GLY A 287 -10.02 11.15 -17.68
C GLY A 287 -10.42 9.80 -18.28
N GLY A 288 -9.45 8.94 -18.62
CA GLY A 288 -9.72 7.57 -19.09
C GLY A 288 -9.80 6.58 -17.92
N ASP A 289 -8.64 6.30 -17.31
CA ASP A 289 -8.46 5.15 -16.40
C ASP A 289 -9.27 5.27 -15.10
N ALA A 290 -9.39 6.50 -14.56
CA ALA A 290 -10.09 6.78 -13.31
C ALA A 290 -11.56 6.31 -13.29
N ALA A 291 -12.23 6.25 -14.45
CA ALA A 291 -13.59 5.72 -14.54
C ALA A 291 -13.64 4.18 -14.41
N GLY A 292 -12.65 3.49 -14.98
CA GLY A 292 -12.49 2.04 -14.83
C GLY A 292 -12.09 1.66 -13.40
N ASP A 293 -11.18 2.41 -12.80
CA ASP A 293 -10.74 2.18 -11.41
C ASP A 293 -11.84 2.47 -10.39
N ALA A 294 -12.64 3.53 -10.58
CA ALA A 294 -13.80 3.78 -9.73
C ALA A 294 -14.84 2.64 -9.79
N ALA A 295 -15.07 2.06 -10.98
CA ALA A 295 -15.94 0.90 -11.14
C ALA A 295 -15.38 -0.36 -10.45
N ARG A 296 -14.08 -0.63 -10.61
CA ARG A 296 -13.37 -1.74 -9.92
C ARG A 296 -13.45 -1.60 -8.40
N VAL A 297 -13.22 -0.39 -7.87
CA VAL A 297 -13.31 -0.11 -6.43
C VAL A 297 -14.73 -0.33 -5.90
N SER A 298 -15.78 0.08 -6.64
CA SER A 298 -17.16 -0.23 -6.25
C SER A 298 -17.42 -1.73 -6.24
N GLN A 299 -17.00 -2.46 -7.28
CA GLN A 299 -17.14 -3.91 -7.38
C GLN A 299 -16.46 -4.65 -6.21
N VAL A 300 -15.26 -4.23 -5.81
CA VAL A 300 -14.55 -4.80 -4.65
C VAL A 300 -15.28 -4.47 -3.34
N LEU A 301 -15.75 -3.24 -3.15
CA LEU A 301 -16.51 -2.85 -1.95
C LEU A 301 -17.84 -3.62 -1.84
N ASP A 302 -18.53 -3.86 -2.96
CA ASP A 302 -19.78 -4.63 -3.01
C ASP A 302 -19.55 -6.15 -2.92
N ALA A 303 -18.33 -6.64 -3.15
CA ALA A 303 -17.92 -8.00 -2.80
C ALA A 303 -17.57 -8.11 -1.30
N VAL A 304 -16.82 -7.17 -0.73
CA VAL A 304 -16.51 -7.10 0.72
C VAL A 304 -17.79 -7.07 1.57
N ARG A 305 -18.76 -6.21 1.22
CA ARG A 305 -20.08 -6.16 1.90
C ARG A 305 -20.79 -7.50 1.90
N ARG A 306 -20.85 -8.18 0.74
CA ARG A 306 -21.48 -9.50 0.62
C ARG A 306 -20.75 -10.58 1.40
N LEU A 307 -19.43 -10.48 1.58
CA LEU A 307 -18.65 -11.39 2.44
C LEU A 307 -18.96 -11.15 3.93
N ASP A 308 -19.02 -9.88 4.37
CA ASP A 308 -19.34 -9.52 5.76
C ASP A 308 -20.76 -9.96 6.19
N GLU A 309 -21.68 -10.10 5.23
CA GLU A 309 -23.04 -10.62 5.45
C GLU A 309 -23.09 -12.16 5.67
N GLN A 310 -22.01 -12.90 5.36
CA GLN A 310 -22.03 -14.37 5.43
C GLN A 310 -21.74 -14.91 6.83
N THR A 311 -22.64 -15.77 7.32
CA THR A 311 -22.56 -16.40 8.64
C THR A 311 -22.05 -17.85 8.61
N THR A 312 -21.66 -18.38 7.43
CA THR A 312 -21.13 -19.74 7.30
C THR A 312 -19.87 -19.78 6.43
N LEU A 313 -18.98 -20.73 6.71
CA LEU A 313 -17.76 -20.98 5.94
C LEU A 313 -18.06 -21.29 4.47
N THR A 314 -19.08 -22.11 4.20
CA THR A 314 -19.53 -22.45 2.84
C THR A 314 -19.90 -21.18 2.08
N SER A 315 -20.81 -20.38 2.64
CA SER A 315 -21.33 -19.19 1.95
C SER A 315 -20.26 -18.10 1.75
N LEU A 316 -19.29 -17.96 2.67
CA LEU A 316 -18.11 -17.12 2.46
C LEU A 316 -17.30 -17.57 1.24
N LEU A 317 -16.97 -18.86 1.16
CA LEU A 317 -16.14 -19.42 0.08
C LEU A 317 -16.86 -19.42 -1.27
N GLU A 318 -18.18 -19.65 -1.31
CA GLU A 318 -18.99 -19.46 -2.52
C GLU A 318 -18.97 -18.00 -2.98
N THR A 319 -19.25 -17.06 -2.06
CA THR A 319 -19.27 -15.62 -2.35
C THR A 319 -17.91 -15.11 -2.84
N LEU A 320 -16.81 -15.58 -2.25
CA LEU A 320 -15.45 -15.29 -2.69
C LEU A 320 -15.19 -15.81 -4.11
N THR A 321 -15.56 -17.06 -4.41
CA THR A 321 -15.31 -17.65 -5.74
C THR A 321 -16.05 -16.86 -6.81
N ASP A 322 -17.31 -16.53 -6.57
CA ASP A 322 -18.15 -15.83 -7.54
C ASP A 322 -17.72 -14.36 -7.69
N ALA A 323 -17.29 -13.70 -6.60
CA ALA A 323 -16.68 -12.37 -6.67
C ALA A 323 -15.35 -12.38 -7.44
N ALA A 324 -14.49 -13.38 -7.21
CA ALA A 324 -13.22 -13.54 -7.92
C ALA A 324 -13.42 -13.83 -9.41
N ALA A 325 -14.39 -14.67 -9.78
CA ALA A 325 -14.78 -14.87 -11.16
C ALA A 325 -15.31 -13.57 -11.80
N THR A 326 -16.05 -12.74 -11.05
CA THR A 326 -16.46 -11.41 -11.53
C THR A 326 -15.27 -10.46 -11.75
N CYS A 327 -14.13 -10.66 -11.06
CA CYS A 327 -12.91 -9.85 -11.21
C CYS A 327 -11.99 -10.34 -12.34
N ALA A 328 -11.82 -11.65 -12.52
CA ALA A 328 -10.92 -12.24 -13.52
C ALA A 328 -11.61 -12.66 -14.84
N SER A 329 -12.90 -13.00 -14.78
CA SER A 329 -13.71 -13.86 -15.67
C SER A 329 -13.91 -15.28 -15.10
N ARG A 330 -12.83 -15.97 -14.67
CA ARG A 330 -12.94 -17.35 -14.12
C ARG A 330 -12.25 -17.49 -12.76
N ALA A 331 -12.82 -18.29 -11.86
CA ALA A 331 -12.21 -18.60 -10.56
C ALA A 331 -12.60 -19.98 -10.01
N ALA A 332 -11.69 -20.61 -9.26
CA ALA A 332 -11.89 -21.93 -8.66
C ALA A 332 -11.21 -22.04 -7.29
N LEU A 333 -11.86 -22.72 -6.34
CA LEU A 333 -11.34 -22.99 -5.01
C LEU A 333 -10.90 -24.44 -4.85
N PHE A 334 -9.75 -24.62 -4.20
CA PHE A 334 -9.15 -25.91 -3.87
C PHE A 334 -8.84 -26.00 -2.39
N VAL A 335 -9.08 -27.17 -1.78
CA VAL A 335 -8.80 -27.44 -0.36
C VAL A 335 -7.72 -28.51 -0.24
N ARG A 336 -6.72 -28.28 0.62
CA ARG A 336 -5.66 -29.25 0.90
C ARG A 336 -6.12 -30.27 1.93
N VAL A 337 -6.22 -31.54 1.54
CA VAL A 337 -6.67 -32.66 2.39
C VAL A 337 -5.67 -33.80 2.29
N GLY A 338 -4.97 -34.10 3.39
CA GLY A 338 -3.97 -35.19 3.42
C GLY A 338 -2.71 -34.93 2.58
N GLY A 339 -2.46 -33.67 2.20
CA GLY A 339 -1.39 -33.28 1.27
C GLY A 339 -1.87 -33.14 -0.19
N GLU A 340 -2.96 -33.80 -0.56
CA GLU A 340 -3.60 -33.63 -1.87
C GLU A 340 -4.38 -32.31 -1.95
N MET A 341 -4.44 -31.72 -3.14
CA MET A 341 -5.32 -30.59 -3.44
C MET A 341 -6.58 -31.10 -4.13
N ARG A 342 -7.76 -30.77 -3.59
CA ARG A 342 -9.06 -31.22 -4.14
C ARG A 342 -9.91 -30.02 -4.54
N GLY A 343 -10.50 -30.07 -5.73
CA GLY A 343 -11.40 -29.04 -6.23
C GLY A 343 -12.67 -28.98 -5.38
N TRP A 344 -13.12 -27.77 -5.05
CA TRP A 344 -14.29 -27.54 -4.18
C TRP A 344 -15.40 -26.73 -4.86
N ARG A 345 -15.04 -25.70 -5.62
CA ARG A 345 -15.96 -24.92 -6.46
C ARG A 345 -15.23 -24.40 -7.69
N PHE A 346 -15.95 -24.34 -8.81
CA PHE A 346 -15.49 -23.75 -10.07
C PHE A 346 -16.59 -22.81 -10.57
N THR A 347 -16.22 -21.57 -10.89
CA THR A 347 -17.11 -20.54 -11.45
C THR A 347 -16.46 -19.98 -12.72
N GLY A 348 -17.17 -20.06 -13.84
CA GLY A 348 -16.65 -19.67 -15.17
C GLY A 348 -15.86 -20.77 -15.90
N PHE A 349 -15.80 -22.01 -15.40
CA PHE A 349 -15.21 -23.14 -16.13
C PHE A 349 -16.31 -24.03 -16.72
N ASP A 350 -16.02 -24.70 -17.84
CA ASP A 350 -16.88 -25.73 -18.42
C ASP A 350 -17.22 -26.84 -17.41
N ALA A 351 -18.44 -27.35 -17.44
CA ALA A 351 -18.95 -28.32 -16.45
C ALA A 351 -18.06 -29.55 -16.25
N THR A 352 -17.40 -30.01 -17.32
CA THR A 352 -16.45 -31.14 -17.28
C THR A 352 -15.24 -30.94 -16.36
N ALA A 353 -14.91 -29.71 -15.96
CA ALA A 353 -13.86 -29.43 -14.99
C ALA A 353 -14.25 -29.78 -13.53
N GLY A 354 -15.54 -29.97 -13.24
CA GLY A 354 -16.06 -30.15 -11.88
C GLY A 354 -16.66 -31.52 -11.54
N GLU A 355 -17.01 -32.36 -12.53
CA GLU A 355 -17.76 -33.61 -12.27
C GLU A 355 -16.93 -34.70 -11.57
N ASP A 356 -15.64 -34.82 -11.90
CA ASP A 356 -14.69 -35.70 -11.22
C ASP A 356 -13.67 -34.86 -10.42
N GLY A 357 -14.03 -34.50 -9.17
CA GLY A 357 -13.27 -33.59 -8.29
C GLY A 357 -11.85 -34.00 -7.86
N THR A 358 -11.24 -34.97 -8.55
CA THR A 358 -9.87 -35.45 -8.40
C THR A 358 -9.05 -35.40 -9.70
N GLN A 359 -9.66 -35.25 -10.88
CA GLN A 359 -8.95 -35.43 -12.17
C GLN A 359 -8.07 -34.24 -12.62
N GLY A 360 -8.24 -33.06 -12.03
CA GLY A 360 -7.59 -31.82 -12.51
C GLY A 360 -6.09 -31.67 -12.21
N LEU A 361 -5.50 -32.51 -11.35
CA LEU A 361 -4.12 -32.38 -10.84
C LEU A 361 -3.30 -33.67 -10.98
N ASN A 362 -3.41 -34.32 -12.14
CA ASN A 362 -2.66 -35.54 -12.48
C ASN A 362 -1.18 -35.25 -12.79
N GLY A 363 -0.34 -35.04 -11.76
CA GLY A 363 1.10 -34.82 -12.00
C GLY A 363 1.99 -34.52 -10.79
N GLY A 364 2.18 -35.50 -9.89
CA GLY A 364 3.34 -35.57 -8.97
C GLY A 364 3.50 -34.51 -7.87
N GLY A 365 2.85 -33.35 -7.98
CA GLY A 365 2.92 -32.26 -7.02
C GLY A 365 1.72 -31.33 -7.14
N SER A 366 1.51 -30.51 -6.11
CA SER A 366 0.40 -29.55 -6.01
C SER A 366 0.56 -28.32 -6.94
N GLY A 367 1.68 -28.21 -7.66
CA GLY A 367 1.91 -27.25 -8.75
C GLY A 367 1.86 -25.78 -8.32
N PHE A 368 1.46 -24.91 -9.26
CA PHE A 368 1.25 -23.48 -9.02
C PHE A 368 0.37 -23.18 -7.78
N LEU A 369 -0.72 -23.93 -7.59
CA LEU A 369 -1.63 -23.80 -6.44
C LEU A 369 -0.98 -24.23 -5.12
N GLY A 370 -0.20 -25.31 -5.18
CA GLY A 370 0.56 -25.85 -4.05
C GLY A 370 1.60 -24.88 -3.56
N ARG A 371 2.42 -24.36 -4.47
CA ARG A 371 3.46 -23.37 -4.17
C ARG A 371 2.87 -22.11 -3.53
N ALA A 372 1.69 -21.65 -3.95
CA ALA A 372 1.00 -20.53 -3.29
C ALA A 372 0.61 -20.85 -1.83
N ILE A 373 0.16 -22.08 -1.56
CA ILE A 373 -0.11 -22.54 -0.18
C ILE A 373 1.19 -22.70 0.63
N ASP A 374 2.23 -23.31 0.07
CA ASP A 374 3.45 -23.65 0.78
C ASP A 374 4.37 -22.43 1.03
N GLU A 375 4.33 -21.43 0.14
CA GLU A 375 4.95 -20.11 0.38
C GLU A 375 4.05 -19.15 1.20
N GLY A 376 2.76 -19.46 1.36
CA GLY A 376 1.82 -18.66 2.14
C GLY A 376 1.53 -17.25 1.57
N ARG A 377 1.79 -17.01 0.28
CA ARG A 377 1.58 -15.72 -0.42
C ARG A 377 0.90 -15.91 -1.77
N ALA A 378 0.30 -14.84 -2.30
CA ALA A 378 -0.21 -14.84 -3.66
C ALA A 378 0.93 -15.00 -4.69
N LEU A 379 0.65 -15.78 -5.74
CA LEU A 379 1.52 -15.95 -6.91
C LEU A 379 0.73 -15.55 -8.16
N VAL A 380 1.37 -14.82 -9.09
CA VAL A 380 0.78 -14.37 -10.35
C VAL A 380 1.58 -14.94 -11.53
N LEU A 381 0.93 -15.69 -12.41
CA LEU A 381 1.49 -16.05 -13.72
C LEU A 381 1.28 -14.88 -14.67
N THR A 382 2.38 -14.39 -15.23
CA THR A 382 2.40 -13.35 -16.26
C THR A 382 2.96 -13.97 -17.54
N PRO A 383 2.32 -13.79 -18.71
CA PRO A 383 2.79 -14.40 -19.95
C PRO A 383 4.09 -13.73 -20.46
N PRO A 384 5.03 -14.48 -21.07
CA PRO A 384 5.03 -15.94 -21.20
C PRO A 384 5.38 -16.64 -19.87
N PRO A 385 4.85 -17.86 -19.61
CA PRO A 385 5.23 -18.66 -18.45
C PRO A 385 6.73 -19.04 -18.46
N GLY A 386 7.25 -19.38 -17.28
CA GLY A 386 8.65 -19.76 -17.07
C GLY A 386 9.03 -21.12 -17.68
N GLU A 387 10.32 -21.47 -17.60
CA GLU A 387 10.85 -22.77 -18.05
C GLU A 387 10.52 -23.92 -17.07
N ASP A 388 10.15 -23.61 -15.82
CA ASP A 388 9.79 -24.61 -14.80
C ASP A 388 8.33 -25.06 -14.92
N GLU A 389 8.09 -26.38 -14.84
CA GLU A 389 6.75 -26.98 -14.86
C GLU A 389 5.84 -26.50 -13.69
N LEU A 390 6.43 -25.96 -12.62
CA LEU A 390 5.73 -25.34 -11.49
C LEU A 390 5.19 -23.93 -11.79
N ASP A 391 5.68 -23.27 -12.85
CA ASP A 391 5.18 -21.99 -13.37
C ASP A 391 4.05 -22.18 -14.40
N TRP A 392 3.63 -23.42 -14.67
CA TRP A 392 2.51 -23.68 -15.57
C TRP A 392 1.16 -23.55 -14.86
N PRO A 393 0.12 -22.96 -15.53
CA PRO A 393 -1.25 -23.01 -15.03
C PRO A 393 -1.75 -24.46 -14.92
N PRO A 394 -2.63 -24.78 -13.95
CA PRO A 394 -3.17 -26.12 -13.78
C PRO A 394 -3.82 -26.69 -15.04
N ALA A 395 -3.67 -28.00 -15.29
CA ALA A 395 -4.14 -28.64 -16.51
C ALA A 395 -5.65 -28.45 -16.78
N PHE A 396 -6.48 -28.39 -15.75
CA PHE A 396 -7.93 -28.15 -15.88
C PHE A 396 -8.26 -26.74 -16.44
N ALA A 397 -7.37 -25.76 -16.29
CA ALA A 397 -7.67 -24.37 -16.63
C ALA A 397 -7.58 -24.10 -18.13
N ALA A 398 -6.75 -24.86 -18.87
CA ALA A 398 -6.51 -24.68 -20.31
C ALA A 398 -6.20 -23.21 -20.71
N LEU A 399 -5.48 -22.49 -19.83
CA LEU A 399 -5.18 -21.06 -19.97
C LEU A 399 -4.36 -20.78 -21.26
N PRO A 400 -4.81 -19.84 -22.13
CA PRO A 400 -4.04 -19.43 -23.30
C PRO A 400 -2.67 -18.80 -22.93
N PRO A 401 -1.63 -18.94 -23.78
CA PRO A 401 -0.26 -18.53 -23.46
C PRO A 401 -0.04 -17.01 -23.43
N ASP A 402 -1.05 -16.22 -23.83
CA ASP A 402 -1.11 -14.75 -23.77
C ASP A 402 -1.86 -14.23 -22.54
N ARG A 403 -2.23 -15.11 -21.59
CA ARG A 403 -3.12 -14.80 -20.46
C ARG A 403 -2.48 -15.00 -19.09
N SER A 404 -3.10 -14.40 -18.08
CA SER A 404 -2.61 -14.36 -16.71
C SER A 404 -3.52 -15.11 -15.75
N ALA A 405 -2.90 -15.66 -14.71
CA ALA A 405 -3.60 -16.31 -13.61
C ALA A 405 -3.02 -15.87 -12.26
N ILE A 406 -3.82 -15.97 -11.20
CA ILE A 406 -3.39 -15.81 -9.82
C ILE A 406 -3.74 -17.06 -9.02
N ALA A 407 -2.87 -17.43 -8.09
CA ALA A 407 -3.16 -18.36 -7.00
C ALA A 407 -2.97 -17.63 -5.66
N VAL A 408 -4.04 -17.48 -4.88
CA VAL A 408 -4.00 -16.85 -3.55
C VAL A 408 -4.32 -17.89 -2.48
N PRO A 409 -3.45 -18.09 -1.48
CA PRO A 409 -3.75 -18.96 -0.35
C PRO A 409 -4.71 -18.28 0.62
N LEU A 410 -5.62 -19.06 1.20
CA LEU A 410 -6.41 -18.65 2.36
C LEU A 410 -6.00 -19.48 3.57
N SER A 411 -5.71 -18.77 4.66
CA SER A 411 -5.38 -19.34 5.96
C SER A 411 -6.63 -19.64 6.76
N ILE A 412 -6.64 -20.79 7.43
CA ILE A 412 -7.65 -21.18 8.41
C ILE A 412 -6.93 -21.47 9.71
N GLY A 413 -7.10 -20.60 10.72
CA GLY A 413 -6.37 -20.68 11.99
C GLY A 413 -4.86 -20.50 11.82
N GLY A 414 -4.44 -19.51 11.01
CA GLY A 414 -3.03 -19.25 10.74
C GLY A 414 -2.28 -20.33 9.94
N GLN A 415 -2.98 -21.26 9.26
CA GLN A 415 -2.37 -22.24 8.36
C GLN A 415 -3.00 -22.17 6.95
N PRO A 416 -2.21 -22.02 5.87
CA PRO A 416 -2.72 -22.04 4.50
C PRO A 416 -3.22 -23.44 4.14
N MET A 417 -4.52 -23.54 3.93
CA MET A 417 -5.25 -24.81 3.73
C MET A 417 -6.16 -24.79 2.50
N VAL A 418 -6.35 -23.63 1.88
CA VAL A 418 -7.21 -23.41 0.72
C VAL A 418 -6.45 -22.55 -0.29
N ALA A 419 -6.63 -22.79 -1.59
CA ALA A 419 -6.11 -21.94 -2.66
C ALA A 419 -7.27 -21.47 -3.54
N LEU A 420 -7.31 -20.15 -3.81
CA LEU A 420 -8.14 -19.53 -4.82
C LEU A 420 -7.32 -19.36 -6.10
N TYR A 421 -7.69 -20.08 -7.14
CA TYR A 421 -7.24 -19.87 -8.51
C TYR A 421 -8.18 -18.89 -9.22
N ALA A 422 -7.65 -17.98 -10.04
CA ALA A 422 -8.46 -17.18 -10.96
C ALA A 422 -7.65 -16.78 -12.21
N ASP A 423 -8.29 -16.67 -13.37
CA ASP A 423 -7.63 -16.32 -14.64
C ASP A 423 -8.50 -15.53 -15.62
N ASP A 424 -7.85 -14.84 -16.57
CA ASP A 424 -8.48 -13.94 -17.55
C ASP A 424 -8.69 -14.54 -18.95
N ALA A 425 -8.73 -15.88 -19.08
CA ALA A 425 -8.82 -16.56 -20.37
C ALA A 425 -10.01 -16.10 -21.25
N GLU A 426 -11.15 -15.79 -20.63
CA GLU A 426 -12.38 -15.37 -21.32
C GLU A 426 -12.53 -13.84 -21.44
N ARG A 427 -11.55 -13.04 -20.98
CA ARG A 427 -11.65 -11.58 -21.02
C ARG A 427 -11.36 -11.05 -22.42
N GLU A 428 -12.32 -10.33 -23.01
CA GLU A 428 -12.09 -9.62 -24.27
C GLU A 428 -11.03 -8.53 -24.13
N GLY A 429 -10.06 -8.51 -25.06
CA GLY A 429 -8.97 -7.54 -25.10
C GLY A 429 -7.82 -7.80 -24.11
N PRO A 430 -6.72 -7.02 -24.20
CA PRO A 430 -5.57 -7.15 -23.32
C PRO A 430 -5.90 -6.64 -21.92
N SER A 431 -5.74 -7.50 -20.91
CA SER A 431 -5.86 -7.12 -19.50
C SER A 431 -4.49 -6.83 -18.89
N THR A 432 -4.38 -5.77 -18.08
CA THR A 432 -3.22 -5.57 -17.20
C THR A 432 -3.42 -6.39 -15.92
N PRO A 433 -2.61 -7.43 -15.63
CA PRO A 433 -2.91 -8.37 -14.54
C PRO A 433 -3.09 -7.71 -13.18
N ALA A 434 -2.20 -6.76 -12.84
CA ALA A 434 -2.18 -5.98 -11.59
C ALA A 434 -3.58 -5.48 -11.15
N ALA A 435 -4.36 -4.93 -12.07
CA ALA A 435 -5.64 -4.28 -11.75
C ALA A 435 -6.73 -5.26 -11.28
N TRP A 436 -6.59 -6.56 -11.54
CA TRP A 436 -7.52 -7.59 -11.08
C TRP A 436 -6.88 -8.63 -10.15
N SER A 437 -5.56 -8.86 -10.23
CA SER A 437 -4.82 -9.66 -9.24
C SER A 437 -4.97 -9.07 -7.84
N ASP A 438 -4.76 -7.77 -7.71
CA ASP A 438 -4.70 -7.08 -6.42
C ASP A 438 -6.10 -7.04 -5.76
N ALA A 439 -7.14 -6.93 -6.59
CA ALA A 439 -8.53 -7.03 -6.16
C ALA A 439 -8.87 -8.45 -5.62
N ILE A 440 -8.40 -9.50 -6.29
CA ILE A 440 -8.63 -10.89 -5.86
C ILE A 440 -7.82 -11.23 -4.62
N GLU A 441 -6.56 -10.77 -4.52
CA GLU A 441 -5.78 -10.95 -3.30
C GLU A 441 -6.40 -10.21 -2.10
N LEU A 442 -6.90 -8.98 -2.29
CA LEU A 442 -7.62 -8.25 -1.24
C LEU A 442 -8.87 -9.01 -0.78
N LEU A 443 -9.70 -9.50 -1.70
CA LEU A 443 -10.91 -10.26 -1.37
C LEU A 443 -10.59 -11.60 -0.66
N ALA A 444 -9.56 -12.31 -1.09
CA ALA A 444 -9.10 -13.55 -0.46
C ALA A 444 -8.54 -13.29 0.96
N ARG A 445 -7.72 -12.25 1.14
CA ARG A 445 -7.21 -11.83 2.46
C ARG A 445 -8.35 -11.43 3.40
N HIS A 446 -9.32 -10.64 2.93
CA HIS A 446 -10.51 -10.27 3.70
C HIS A 446 -11.33 -11.50 4.12
N THR A 447 -11.60 -12.40 3.17
CA THR A 447 -12.31 -13.66 3.44
C THR A 447 -11.57 -14.51 4.48
N GLY A 448 -10.23 -14.54 4.45
CA GLY A 448 -9.42 -15.18 5.49
C GLY A 448 -9.72 -14.62 6.89
N CYS A 449 -9.75 -13.29 7.03
CA CYS A 449 -10.13 -12.64 8.28
C CYS A 449 -11.58 -12.95 8.71
N CYS A 450 -12.53 -13.02 7.77
CA CYS A 450 -13.91 -13.46 8.05
C CYS A 450 -13.96 -14.90 8.58
N ILE A 451 -13.19 -15.82 7.98
CA ILE A 451 -13.11 -17.23 8.40
C ILE A 451 -12.49 -17.36 9.79
N GLU A 452 -11.43 -16.60 10.10
CA GLU A 452 -10.83 -16.60 11.44
C GLU A 452 -11.79 -16.02 12.48
N ALA A 453 -12.55 -14.97 12.15
CA ALA A 453 -13.59 -14.42 13.02
C ALA A 453 -14.74 -15.41 13.29
N LEU A 454 -15.26 -16.10 12.26
CA LEU A 454 -16.26 -17.16 12.44
C LEU A 454 -15.70 -18.30 13.31
N THR A 455 -14.45 -18.71 13.07
CA THR A 455 -13.79 -19.80 13.82
C THR A 455 -13.63 -19.44 15.29
N ALA A 456 -13.21 -18.21 15.60
CA ALA A 456 -13.10 -17.70 16.96
C ALA A 456 -14.46 -17.62 17.65
N ASN A 457 -15.50 -17.15 16.96
CA ASN A 457 -16.87 -17.10 17.48
C ASN A 457 -17.44 -18.50 17.79
N HIS A 458 -17.22 -19.48 16.91
CA HIS A 458 -17.59 -20.88 17.17
C HIS A 458 -16.84 -21.46 18.38
N ALA A 459 -15.53 -21.22 18.50
CA ALA A 459 -14.74 -21.67 19.64
C ALA A 459 -15.24 -21.06 20.97
N ALA A 460 -15.53 -19.75 20.99
CA ALA A 460 -16.08 -19.04 22.15
C ALA A 460 -17.49 -19.55 22.54
N GLY A 461 -18.35 -19.83 21.55
CA GLY A 461 -19.66 -20.44 21.78
C GLY A 461 -19.56 -21.82 22.44
N LEU A 462 -18.70 -22.69 21.92
CA LEU A 462 -18.45 -24.03 22.47
C LEU A 462 -17.88 -23.98 23.90
N ALA A 463 -16.94 -23.06 24.17
CA ALA A 463 -16.43 -22.82 25.51
C ALA A 463 -17.54 -22.38 26.48
N SER A 464 -18.40 -21.45 26.05
CA SER A 464 -19.49 -20.90 26.86
C SER A 464 -20.58 -21.94 27.17
N THR A 465 -20.82 -22.90 26.27
CA THR A 465 -21.73 -24.03 26.56
C THR A 465 -21.16 -25.05 27.55
N ARG A 466 -19.83 -25.15 27.71
CA ARG A 466 -19.20 -26.09 28.66
C ARG A 466 -19.25 -25.62 30.11
N THR A 467 -19.29 -24.31 30.37
CA THR A 467 -19.46 -23.75 31.73
C THR A 467 -20.91 -23.79 32.23
N ALA A 468 -21.88 -24.11 31.37
CA ALA A 468 -23.30 -24.14 31.70
C ALA A 468 -23.82 -25.48 32.28
N VAL A 469 -22.96 -26.26 32.94
CA VAL A 469 -23.39 -27.46 33.69
C VAL A 469 -23.97 -27.01 35.04
N PRO A 470 -25.27 -27.19 35.32
CA PRO A 470 -25.84 -26.80 36.60
C PRO A 470 -25.32 -27.71 37.72
N SER A 471 -24.82 -27.10 38.79
CA SER A 471 -24.57 -27.80 40.06
C SER A 471 -25.89 -28.31 40.61
N ALA A 472 -26.09 -29.64 40.57
CA ALA A 472 -27.23 -30.28 41.20
C ALA A 472 -27.17 -30.13 42.75
N PRO A 473 -28.32 -30.06 43.44
CA PRO A 473 -28.39 -29.95 44.91
C PRO A 473 -28.22 -31.30 45.63
#